data_AF-E5F8X8-F1
#
_entry.id   AF-E5F8X8-F1
#
_cell.length_a   1.000
_cell.length_b   1.000
_cell.length_c   1.000
_cell.angle_alpha   90.00
_cell.angle_beta   90.00
_cell.angle_gamma   90.00
#
_symmetry.space_group_name_H-M   'P 1'
#
loop_
_entity.id
_entity.type
_entity.pdbx_description
1 polymer ?
#
loop_
_entity_poly.entity_id
_entity_poly.type
_entity_poly.pdbx_seq_one_letter_code
_entity_poly.pdbx_strand_id
1 'polypeptide(L)'
;MSDLNYSSGINGGEWASVSPEYSLVNIPAWLDSPPDEEFPALPIYTGLQTLPFGELTWENFERLIKRIVSREETIADCWIYGVPGQKQFGLDILATANDDSDYFVCYQCKRVRNYTSDDIKKAVDKFLEGKWFNKTKKLVLCVSSILSRTECIDEVNNQIKRLSLFNIIFEVCDGAEGGLLAEKQKVYPELVYDFSSM
;
A
#
# COMPACT_ATOMS: atom_id res chain seq x y z
N MET A 1 9.63 52.15 65.15
CA MET A 1 9.78 51.78 63.74
C MET A 1 8.51 51.05 63.37
N SER A 2 7.45 51.77 62.98
CA SER A 2 7.14 52.19 61.60
C SER A 2 7.21 51.01 60.62
N ASP A 3 6.18 50.60 59.89
CA ASP A 3 4.79 51.04 59.79
C ASP A 3 4.02 49.93 59.04
N LEU A 4 2.78 49.72 59.49
CA LEU A 4 1.54 49.58 58.71
C LEU A 4 1.31 48.40 57.73
N ASN A 5 0.34 47.58 58.15
CA ASN A 5 -0.80 47.05 57.38
C ASN A 5 -1.10 47.78 56.05
N TYR A 6 -1.56 47.06 55.01
CA TYR A 6 -3.00 46.97 54.69
C TYR A 6 -3.26 46.19 53.38
N SER A 7 -4.19 45.23 53.48
CA SER A 7 -5.20 44.79 52.50
C SER A 7 -5.02 45.18 51.01
N SER A 8 -4.83 44.18 50.15
CA SER A 8 -5.05 44.28 48.70
C SER A 8 -6.44 43.74 48.35
N GLY A 9 -7.40 44.65 48.20
CA GLY A 9 -8.70 44.39 47.62
C GLY A 9 -8.97 45.32 46.44
N ILE A 10 -9.20 44.69 45.28
CA ILE A 10 -9.95 45.14 44.09
C ILE A 10 -9.29 46.21 43.19
N ASN A 11 -8.90 45.82 41.96
CA ASN A 11 -9.69 46.13 40.75
C ASN A 11 -9.00 45.70 39.44
N GLY A 12 -9.80 45.01 38.61
CA GLY A 12 -9.95 45.20 37.17
C GLY A 12 -8.68 45.39 36.34
N GLY A 13 -8.28 44.32 35.66
CA GLY A 13 -7.28 44.36 34.60
C GLY A 13 -7.46 43.14 33.72
N GLU A 14 -8.33 43.28 32.75
CA GLU A 14 -8.57 42.42 31.60
C GLU A 14 -7.25 41.82 31.08
N TRP A 15 -7.03 40.53 31.29
CA TRP A 15 -5.92 39.79 30.67
C TRP A 15 -6.29 39.56 29.21
N ALA A 16 -6.18 40.61 28.40
CA ALA A 16 -6.24 40.50 26.96
C ALA A 16 -5.07 39.62 26.50
N SER A 17 -5.41 38.42 26.05
CA SER A 17 -4.52 37.51 25.33
C SER A 17 -3.90 38.26 24.16
N VAL A 18 -2.63 38.65 24.28
CA VAL A 18 -1.86 39.16 23.16
C VAL A 18 -1.51 37.97 22.27
N SER A 19 -2.42 37.65 21.35
CA SER A 19 -2.11 36.85 20.18
C SER A 19 -1.16 37.68 19.31
N PRO A 20 0.04 37.18 18.94
CA PRO A 20 0.81 37.83 17.90
C PRO A 20 0.03 37.64 16.59
N GLU A 21 -0.63 38.69 16.12
CA GLU A 21 -1.01 38.80 14.72
C GLU A 21 0.28 38.73 13.91
N TYR A 22 0.66 37.53 13.47
CA TYR A 22 1.60 37.37 12.37
C TYR A 22 0.91 37.94 11.14
N SER A 23 1.12 39.23 10.95
CA SER A 23 0.62 39.95 9.82
C SER A 23 1.24 39.32 8.56
N LEU A 24 0.41 38.66 7.73
CA LEU A 24 0.76 38.13 6.40
C LEU A 24 1.04 39.27 5.39
N VAL A 25 1.66 40.36 5.85
CA VAL A 25 2.00 41.53 5.03
C VAL A 25 3.49 41.51 4.79
N ASN A 26 3.85 40.86 3.69
CA ASN A 26 4.69 41.43 2.63
C ASN A 26 5.21 40.29 1.75
N ILE A 27 4.31 39.51 1.13
CA ILE A 27 4.71 38.59 0.06
C ILE A 27 4.89 39.46 -1.19
N PRO A 28 6.11 39.58 -1.76
CA PRO A 28 6.32 40.36 -2.96
C PRO A 28 5.55 39.76 -4.14
N ALA A 29 4.87 40.60 -4.93
CA ALA A 29 4.03 40.17 -6.06
C ALA A 29 4.76 39.32 -7.12
N TRP A 30 6.09 39.39 -7.19
CA TRP A 30 6.88 38.55 -8.10
C TRP A 30 6.86 37.07 -7.72
N LEU A 31 6.56 36.73 -6.47
CA LEU A 31 6.48 35.34 -6.01
C LEU A 31 5.24 34.61 -6.56
N ASP A 32 4.20 35.37 -6.91
CA ASP A 32 2.99 34.86 -7.58
C ASP A 32 3.08 34.92 -9.11
N SER A 33 4.19 35.45 -9.66
CA SER A 33 4.38 35.55 -11.10
C SER A 33 4.77 34.19 -11.70
N PRO A 34 4.33 33.89 -12.93
CA PRO A 34 4.79 32.69 -13.63
C PRO A 34 6.31 32.77 -13.86
N PRO A 35 7.02 31.63 -13.96
CA PRO A 35 8.47 31.60 -14.19
C PRO A 35 8.89 32.38 -15.43
N ASP A 36 10.04 33.07 -15.33
CA ASP A 36 10.54 34.01 -16.35
C ASP A 36 11.07 33.35 -17.64
N GLU A 37 11.24 32.02 -17.68
CA GLU A 37 11.83 31.29 -18.82
C GLU A 37 11.00 30.08 -19.28
N GLU A 38 11.18 29.70 -20.55
CA GLU A 38 10.70 28.43 -21.09
C GLU A 38 11.30 27.27 -20.28
N PHE A 39 10.42 26.49 -19.64
CA PHE A 39 10.82 25.27 -18.96
C PHE A 39 11.60 24.36 -19.93
N PRO A 40 12.67 23.69 -19.46
CA PRO A 40 13.32 22.67 -20.28
C PRO A 40 12.25 21.65 -20.68
N ALA A 41 12.19 21.30 -21.97
CA ALA A 41 11.26 20.28 -22.46
C ALA A 41 11.41 19.05 -21.57
N LEU A 42 10.35 18.73 -20.81
CA LEU A 42 10.35 17.53 -19.98
C LEU A 42 10.61 16.35 -20.89
N PRO A 43 11.53 15.43 -20.54
CA PRO A 43 11.73 14.24 -21.34
C PRO A 43 10.40 13.49 -21.41
N ILE A 44 9.83 13.42 -22.62
CA ILE A 44 8.59 12.68 -22.87
C ILE A 44 8.97 11.20 -22.88
N TYR A 45 8.85 10.56 -21.72
CA TYR A 45 8.95 9.11 -21.62
C TYR A 45 7.57 8.52 -21.89
N THR A 46 7.34 8.03 -23.11
CA THR A 46 6.21 7.15 -23.41
C THR A 46 6.51 5.78 -22.82
N GLY A 47 6.09 5.55 -21.57
CA GLY A 47 6.16 4.22 -20.95
C GLY A 47 5.30 3.21 -21.70
N LEU A 48 5.64 1.92 -21.57
CA LEU A 48 4.79 0.84 -22.09
C LEU A 48 3.38 0.98 -21.52
N GLN A 49 2.38 0.96 -22.40
CA GLN A 49 0.97 0.99 -22.02
C GLN A 49 0.56 -0.28 -21.24
N THR A 50 1.27 -1.37 -21.50
CA THR A 50 1.09 -2.68 -20.85
C THR A 50 2.24 -2.91 -19.88
N LEU A 51 1.91 -3.17 -18.61
CA LEU A 51 2.88 -3.41 -17.54
C LEU A 51 3.44 -4.83 -17.67
N PRO A 52 4.73 -5.02 -18.01
CA PRO A 52 5.28 -6.35 -18.27
C PRO A 52 5.66 -7.04 -16.96
N PHE A 53 4.69 -7.36 -16.10
CA PHE A 53 4.94 -8.03 -14.81
C PHE A 53 5.73 -9.34 -14.97
N GLY A 54 5.59 -10.00 -16.12
CA GLY A 54 6.33 -11.20 -16.50
C GLY A 54 7.79 -10.98 -16.90
N GLU A 55 8.25 -9.74 -17.05
CA GLU A 55 9.65 -9.39 -17.37
C GLU A 55 10.44 -8.99 -16.13
N LEU A 56 9.76 -8.60 -15.05
CA LEU A 56 10.40 -8.29 -13.77
C LEU A 56 11.16 -9.50 -13.21
N THR A 57 12.31 -9.26 -12.57
CA THR A 57 12.93 -10.28 -11.73
C THR A 57 11.98 -10.65 -10.59
N TRP A 58 12.17 -11.82 -10.00
CA TRP A 58 11.35 -12.26 -8.88
C TRP A 58 11.41 -11.26 -7.71
N GLU A 59 12.59 -10.75 -7.38
CA GLU A 59 12.80 -9.76 -6.32
C GLU A 59 12.11 -8.42 -6.65
N ASN A 60 12.12 -7.99 -7.92
CA ASN A 60 11.47 -6.75 -8.32
C ASN A 60 9.94 -6.87 -8.31
N PHE A 61 9.39 -8.04 -8.64
CA PHE A 61 7.96 -8.29 -8.49
C PHE A 61 7.52 -8.17 -7.02
N GLU A 62 8.25 -8.79 -6.08
CA GLU A 62 7.93 -8.65 -4.65
C GLU A 62 8.09 -7.22 -4.15
N ARG A 63 9.13 -6.51 -4.57
CA ARG A 63 9.33 -5.09 -4.25
C ARG A 63 8.18 -4.23 -4.76
N LEU A 64 7.68 -4.50 -5.96
CA LEU A 64 6.53 -3.81 -6.53
C LEU A 64 5.29 -4.04 -5.65
N ILE A 65 4.96 -5.31 -5.35
CA ILE A 65 3.80 -5.62 -4.50
C ILE A 65 3.95 -4.95 -3.13
N LYS A 66 5.11 -5.05 -2.48
CA LYS A 66 5.35 -4.39 -1.18
C LYS A 66 5.13 -2.88 -1.27
N ARG A 67 5.59 -2.22 -2.34
CA ARG A 67 5.45 -0.78 -2.52
C ARG A 67 3.99 -0.36 -2.76
N ILE A 68 3.22 -1.17 -3.48
CA ILE A 68 1.77 -0.99 -3.64
C ILE A 68 1.10 -1.13 -2.27
N VAL A 69 1.31 -2.25 -1.58
CA VAL A 69 0.67 -2.56 -0.29
C VAL A 69 0.97 -1.49 0.76
N SER A 70 2.20 -0.98 0.82
CA SER A 70 2.58 0.07 1.79
C SER A 70 1.89 1.42 1.56
N ARG A 71 1.22 1.61 0.42
CA ARG A 71 0.50 2.84 0.07
C ARG A 71 -1.03 2.68 0.15
N GLU A 72 -1.52 1.47 0.40
CA GLU A 72 -2.95 1.22 0.52
C GLU A 72 -3.49 1.83 1.82
N GLU A 73 -4.55 2.64 1.72
CA GLU A 73 -5.16 3.32 2.88
C GLU A 73 -5.71 2.36 3.94
N THR A 74 -5.92 1.09 3.59
CA THR A 74 -6.42 0.06 4.53
C THR A 74 -5.30 -0.60 5.33
N ILE A 75 -4.04 -0.34 4.99
CA ILE A 75 -2.86 -0.97 5.57
C ILE A 75 -2.14 0.02 6.50
N ALA A 76 -1.83 -0.43 7.72
CA ALA A 76 -1.07 0.33 8.71
C ALA A 76 0.44 0.18 8.48
N ASP A 77 0.91 -1.06 8.38
CA ASP A 77 2.31 -1.38 8.16
C ASP A 77 2.43 -2.73 7.42
N CYS A 78 3.55 -2.96 6.74
CA CYS A 78 3.81 -4.19 6.00
C CYS A 78 5.29 -4.57 5.94
N TRP A 79 5.55 -5.89 6.00
CA TRP A 79 6.89 -6.46 6.02
C TRP A 79 7.01 -7.64 5.06
N ILE A 80 8.20 -7.80 4.49
CA ILE A 80 8.58 -9.03 3.80
C ILE A 80 8.65 -10.16 4.84
N TYR A 81 8.01 -11.28 4.52
CA TYR A 81 7.85 -12.39 5.44
C TYR A 81 8.95 -13.44 5.28
N GLY A 82 10.03 -13.26 6.03
CA GLY A 82 11.14 -14.21 6.12
C GLY A 82 12.22 -14.00 5.06
N VAL A 83 13.20 -14.90 5.05
CA VAL A 83 14.34 -14.90 4.12
C VAL A 83 14.51 -16.26 3.44
N PRO A 84 15.21 -16.34 2.29
CA PRO A 84 15.46 -17.61 1.60
C PRO A 84 15.99 -18.70 2.55
N GLY A 85 15.38 -19.89 2.48
CA GLY A 85 15.72 -21.03 3.33
C GLY A 85 14.84 -21.19 4.59
N GLN A 86 13.96 -20.23 4.90
CA GLN A 86 12.99 -20.35 5.99
C GLN A 86 11.67 -20.99 5.54
N LYS A 87 10.96 -21.64 6.47
CA LYS A 87 9.57 -22.07 6.25
C LYS A 87 8.65 -20.85 6.28
N GLN A 88 8.36 -20.30 5.10
CA GLN A 88 7.52 -19.11 4.92
C GLN A 88 6.04 -19.44 4.66
N PHE A 89 5.66 -20.72 4.62
CA PHE A 89 4.28 -21.17 4.36
C PHE A 89 3.64 -20.55 3.09
N GLY A 90 4.48 -20.18 2.12
CA GLY A 90 4.06 -19.59 0.86
C GLY A 90 3.69 -18.11 0.93
N LEU A 91 3.85 -17.47 2.10
CA LEU A 91 3.63 -16.03 2.30
C LEU A 91 4.90 -15.25 2.05
N ASP A 92 4.73 -14.11 1.38
CA ASP A 92 5.84 -13.26 0.95
C ASP A 92 5.75 -11.88 1.63
N ILE A 93 4.54 -11.36 1.89
CA ILE A 93 4.32 -10.11 2.67
C ILE A 93 3.26 -10.34 3.74
N LEU A 94 3.50 -9.80 4.93
CA LEU A 94 2.54 -9.70 6.02
C LEU A 94 2.23 -8.22 6.27
N ALA A 95 0.95 -7.86 6.35
CA ALA A 95 0.54 -6.50 6.60
C ALA A 95 -0.49 -6.44 7.73
N THR A 96 -0.42 -5.41 8.58
CA THR A 96 -1.47 -5.09 9.55
C THR A 96 -2.46 -4.14 8.91
N ALA A 97 -3.73 -4.29 9.24
CA ALA A 97 -4.75 -3.39 8.76
C ALA A 97 -5.01 -2.24 9.74
N ASN A 98 -5.49 -1.11 9.23
CA ASN A 98 -5.74 0.10 10.04
C ASN A 98 -6.93 -0.04 10.99
N ASP A 99 -7.88 -0.91 10.68
CA ASP A 99 -9.13 -1.15 11.40
C ASP A 99 -9.00 -2.18 12.54
N ASP A 100 -7.99 -3.06 12.47
CA ASP A 100 -7.82 -4.15 13.44
C ASP A 100 -6.35 -4.60 13.51
N SER A 101 -5.71 -4.32 14.65
CA SER A 101 -4.30 -4.64 14.86
C SER A 101 -4.03 -6.13 15.12
N ASP A 102 -5.06 -6.91 15.43
CA ASP A 102 -4.90 -8.33 15.80
C ASP A 102 -4.94 -9.26 14.57
N TYR A 103 -5.45 -8.76 13.44
CA TYR A 103 -5.55 -9.49 12.19
C TYR A 103 -4.63 -8.93 11.11
N PHE A 104 -4.16 -9.85 10.26
CA PHE A 104 -3.27 -9.57 9.16
C PHE A 104 -3.96 -9.67 7.81
N VAL A 105 -3.44 -8.89 6.86
CA VAL A 105 -3.59 -9.14 5.44
C VAL A 105 -2.32 -9.85 4.96
N CYS A 106 -2.50 -11.08 4.49
CA CYS A 106 -1.40 -11.92 4.03
C CYS A 106 -1.31 -11.88 2.51
N TYR A 107 -0.09 -11.73 1.96
CA TYR A 107 0.12 -11.71 0.52
C TYR A 107 1.04 -12.84 0.09
N GLN A 108 0.69 -13.45 -1.04
CA GLN A 108 1.52 -14.41 -1.76
C GLN A 108 1.90 -13.79 -3.11
N CYS A 109 3.19 -13.64 -3.37
CA CYS A 109 3.73 -13.13 -4.62
C CYS A 109 4.25 -14.30 -5.47
N LYS A 110 3.78 -14.42 -6.72
CA LYS A 110 4.12 -15.50 -7.64
C LYS A 110 4.51 -14.91 -8.99
N ARG A 111 5.81 -14.69 -9.17
CA ARG A 111 6.40 -14.27 -10.45
C ARG A 111 6.64 -15.49 -11.34
N VAL A 112 5.64 -15.88 -12.11
CA VAL A 112 5.62 -17.09 -12.94
C VAL A 112 5.01 -16.79 -14.32
N ARG A 113 5.42 -17.53 -15.34
CA ARG A 113 4.88 -17.37 -16.70
C ARG A 113 3.52 -18.04 -16.86
N ASN A 114 3.41 -19.26 -16.34
CA ASN A 114 2.19 -20.06 -16.38
C ASN A 114 1.84 -20.45 -14.96
N TYR A 115 0.75 -19.89 -14.43
CA TYR A 115 0.17 -20.28 -13.15
C TYR A 115 -1.18 -20.92 -13.40
N THR A 116 -1.39 -22.11 -12.85
CA THR A 116 -2.53 -22.98 -13.16
C THR A 116 -3.54 -22.99 -12.02
N SER A 117 -4.71 -23.57 -12.26
CA SER A 117 -5.70 -23.85 -11.21
C SER A 117 -5.12 -24.71 -10.09
N ASP A 118 -4.33 -25.74 -10.43
CA ASP A 118 -3.66 -26.57 -9.43
C ASP A 118 -2.66 -25.77 -8.57
N ASP A 119 -1.97 -24.79 -9.16
CA ASP A 119 -1.08 -23.91 -8.40
C ASP A 119 -1.84 -22.98 -7.45
N ILE A 120 -3.00 -22.45 -7.87
CA ILE A 120 -3.90 -21.65 -7.01
C ILE A 120 -4.33 -22.49 -5.80
N LYS A 121 -4.78 -23.71 -6.04
CA LYS A 121 -5.19 -24.64 -4.98
C LYS A 121 -4.05 -24.90 -4.00
N LYS A 122 -2.87 -25.26 -4.51
CA LYS A 122 -1.66 -25.51 -3.70
C LYS A 122 -1.23 -24.31 -2.88
N ALA A 123 -1.35 -23.10 -3.44
CA ALA A 123 -1.02 -21.87 -2.74
C ALA A 123 -1.95 -21.62 -1.54
N VAL A 124 -3.25 -21.89 -1.70
CA VAL A 124 -4.22 -21.80 -0.60
C VAL A 124 -4.03 -22.92 0.42
N ASP A 125 -3.79 -24.16 -0.02
CA ASP A 125 -3.49 -25.29 0.88
C ASP A 125 -2.29 -24.97 1.78
N LYS A 126 -1.19 -24.46 1.18
CA LYS A 126 0.02 -24.09 1.92
C LYS A 126 -0.21 -22.95 2.91
N PHE A 127 -1.10 -22.00 2.59
CA PHE A 127 -1.49 -20.94 3.51
C PHE A 127 -2.29 -21.49 4.71
N LEU A 128 -3.24 -22.39 4.46
CA LEU A 128 -4.07 -23.01 5.50
C LEU A 128 -3.26 -23.87 6.46
N GLU A 129 -2.18 -24.49 5.99
CA GLU A 129 -1.20 -25.20 6.84
C GLU A 129 -0.30 -24.25 7.66
N GLY A 130 -0.31 -22.96 7.32
CA GLY A 130 0.56 -21.94 7.91
C GLY A 130 0.05 -21.38 9.24
N LYS A 131 0.98 -20.93 10.08
CA LYS A 131 0.67 -20.38 11.41
C LYS A 131 -0.17 -19.08 11.40
N TRP A 132 -0.21 -18.38 10.27
CA TRP A 132 -0.91 -17.09 10.14
C TRP A 132 -2.38 -17.24 9.77
N PHE A 133 -2.81 -18.43 9.34
CA PHE A 133 -4.19 -18.70 8.95
C PHE A 133 -5.21 -18.18 9.97
N ASN A 134 -5.06 -18.56 11.26
CA ASN A 134 -5.98 -18.16 12.33
C ASN A 134 -5.91 -16.67 12.72
N LYS A 135 -5.02 -15.89 12.12
CA LYS A 135 -4.83 -14.45 12.37
C LYS A 135 -4.97 -13.64 11.09
N THR A 136 -5.56 -14.21 10.05
CA THR A 136 -5.68 -13.55 8.75
C THR A 136 -7.13 -13.19 8.50
N LYS A 137 -7.40 -11.96 8.09
CA LYS A 137 -8.73 -11.54 7.62
C LYS A 137 -8.86 -11.53 6.10
N LYS A 138 -7.73 -11.35 5.40
CA LYS A 138 -7.66 -11.34 3.95
C LYS A 138 -6.37 -12.01 3.48
N LEU A 139 -6.49 -12.93 2.52
CA LEU A 139 -5.39 -13.49 1.75
C LEU A 139 -5.44 -12.89 0.34
N VAL A 140 -4.33 -12.32 -0.12
CA VAL A 140 -4.18 -11.76 -1.46
C VAL A 140 -3.14 -12.58 -2.23
N LEU A 141 -3.55 -13.12 -3.38
CA LEU A 141 -2.65 -13.83 -4.29
C LEU A 141 -2.27 -12.91 -5.45
N CYS A 142 -1.02 -12.46 -5.46
CA CYS A 142 -0.43 -11.63 -6.51
C CYS A 142 0.34 -12.50 -7.49
N VAL A 143 -0.08 -12.54 -8.76
CA VAL A 143 0.54 -13.39 -9.79
C VAL A 143 0.93 -12.54 -11.00
N SER A 144 2.14 -12.72 -11.52
CA SER A 144 2.59 -11.96 -12.70
C SER A 144 1.94 -12.41 -14.01
N SER A 145 1.37 -13.63 -14.06
CA SER A 145 0.67 -14.17 -15.22
C SER A 145 -0.82 -13.87 -15.18
N ILE A 146 -1.46 -13.90 -16.34
CA ILE A 146 -2.91 -13.72 -16.49
C ILE A 146 -3.64 -15.02 -16.10
N LEU A 147 -4.75 -14.90 -15.37
CA LEU A 147 -5.55 -16.01 -14.86
C LEU A 147 -6.96 -16.08 -15.49
N SER A 148 -7.13 -15.55 -16.69
CA SER A 148 -8.43 -15.46 -17.41
C SER A 148 -9.00 -16.78 -17.92
N ARG A 149 -8.25 -17.89 -17.81
CA ARG A 149 -8.73 -19.22 -18.21
C ARG A 149 -9.86 -19.67 -17.28
N THR A 150 -10.89 -20.30 -17.85
CA THR A 150 -12.09 -20.72 -17.11
C THR A 150 -11.75 -21.60 -15.91
N GLU A 151 -10.81 -22.54 -16.05
CA GLU A 151 -10.38 -23.40 -14.97
C GLU A 151 -9.72 -22.64 -13.80
N CYS A 152 -9.03 -21.53 -14.09
CA CYS A 152 -8.45 -20.68 -13.05
C CYS A 152 -9.54 -19.86 -12.36
N ILE A 153 -10.49 -19.31 -13.11
CA ILE A 153 -11.61 -18.55 -12.55
C ILE A 153 -12.50 -19.43 -11.66
N ASP A 154 -12.82 -20.65 -12.11
CA ASP A 154 -13.58 -21.62 -11.33
C ASP A 154 -12.84 -21.97 -10.02
N GLU A 155 -11.52 -22.16 -10.10
CA GLU A 155 -10.73 -22.46 -8.92
C GLU A 155 -10.62 -21.29 -7.95
N VAL A 156 -10.47 -20.06 -8.44
CA VAL A 156 -10.54 -18.85 -7.59
C VAL A 156 -11.87 -18.80 -6.86
N ASN A 157 -12.99 -19.03 -7.55
CA ASN A 157 -14.32 -19.06 -6.93
C ASN A 157 -14.46 -20.18 -5.90
N ASN A 158 -13.87 -21.35 -6.14
CA ASN A 158 -13.82 -22.45 -5.16
C ASN A 158 -13.04 -22.03 -3.90
N GLN A 159 -11.88 -21.40 -4.07
CA GLN A 159 -11.07 -20.97 -2.92
C GLN A 159 -11.69 -19.79 -2.17
N ILE A 160 -12.41 -18.86 -2.83
CA ILE A 160 -13.22 -17.84 -2.16
C ILE A 160 -14.22 -18.50 -1.21
N LYS A 161 -15.01 -19.46 -1.70
CA LYS A 161 -16.00 -20.17 -0.88
C LYS A 161 -15.33 -20.90 0.29
N ARG A 162 -14.21 -21.57 0.03
CA ARG A 162 -13.47 -22.32 1.06
C ARG A 162 -12.94 -21.41 2.17
N LEU A 163 -12.31 -20.29 1.80
CA LEU A 163 -11.73 -19.34 2.77
C LEU A 163 -12.81 -18.56 3.53
N SER A 164 -13.97 -18.31 2.92
CA SER A 164 -15.10 -17.67 3.61
C SER A 164 -15.65 -18.49 4.78
N LEU A 165 -15.47 -19.82 4.79
CA LEU A 165 -15.84 -20.67 5.94
C LEU A 165 -15.03 -20.35 7.21
N PHE A 166 -13.90 -19.64 7.04
CA PHE A 166 -13.02 -19.20 8.11
C PHE A 166 -13.03 -17.67 8.28
N ASN A 167 -14.00 -16.98 7.69
CA ASN A 167 -14.08 -15.52 7.63
C ASN A 167 -12.84 -14.85 6.98
N ILE A 168 -12.19 -15.55 6.05
CA ILE A 168 -11.04 -15.03 5.30
C ILE A 168 -11.50 -14.61 3.90
N ILE A 169 -11.27 -13.34 3.56
CA ILE A 169 -11.49 -12.82 2.21
C ILE A 169 -10.33 -13.30 1.32
N PHE A 170 -10.65 -13.80 0.13
CA PHE A 170 -9.64 -14.14 -0.87
C PHE A 170 -9.71 -13.17 -2.05
N GLU A 171 -8.58 -12.55 -2.39
CA GLU A 171 -8.44 -11.58 -3.48
C GLU A 171 -7.30 -12.00 -4.40
N VAL A 172 -7.47 -11.83 -5.71
CA VAL A 172 -6.47 -12.19 -6.71
C VAL A 172 -6.08 -10.95 -7.51
N CYS A 173 -4.79 -10.68 -7.53
CA CYS A 173 -4.15 -9.60 -8.28
C CYS A 173 -3.28 -10.25 -9.37
N ASP A 174 -3.85 -10.50 -10.54
CA ASP A 174 -3.13 -11.16 -11.64
C ASP A 174 -2.47 -10.15 -12.61
N GLY A 175 -1.72 -10.67 -13.59
CA GLY A 175 -0.99 -9.85 -14.54
C GLY A 175 -1.84 -9.27 -15.68
N ALA A 176 -3.17 -9.28 -15.59
CA ALA A 176 -4.03 -8.73 -16.62
C ALA A 176 -3.90 -7.19 -16.67
N GLU A 177 -3.90 -6.61 -17.88
CA GLU A 177 -3.75 -5.15 -18.09
C GLU A 177 -4.88 -4.33 -17.44
N GLY A 178 -6.09 -4.88 -17.43
CA GLY A 178 -7.26 -4.35 -16.73
C GLY A 178 -7.55 -5.06 -15.41
N GLY A 179 -6.59 -5.83 -14.89
CA GLY A 179 -6.72 -6.52 -13.61
C GLY A 179 -6.39 -5.60 -12.44
N LEU A 180 -6.76 -6.04 -11.24
CA LEU A 180 -6.61 -5.28 -10.00
C LEU A 180 -5.15 -4.86 -9.72
N LEU A 181 -4.16 -5.67 -10.12
CA LEU A 181 -2.75 -5.33 -9.97
C LEU A 181 -2.36 -4.10 -10.80
N ALA A 182 -2.79 -4.07 -12.06
CA ALA A 182 -2.51 -2.96 -12.95
C ALA A 182 -3.25 -1.69 -12.49
N GLU A 183 -4.50 -1.81 -12.04
CA GLU A 183 -5.25 -0.70 -11.46
C GLU A 183 -4.54 -0.12 -10.23
N LYS A 184 -4.13 -0.98 -9.28
CA LYS A 184 -3.39 -0.56 -8.08
C LYS A 184 -2.06 0.12 -8.41
N GLN A 185 -1.32 -0.34 -9.43
CA GLN A 185 -0.06 0.31 -9.83
C GLN A 185 -0.30 1.67 -10.50
N LYS A 186 -1.32 1.78 -11.37
CA LYS A 186 -1.62 3.01 -12.12
C LYS A 186 -2.02 4.18 -11.22
N VAL A 187 -2.48 3.92 -10.01
CA VAL A 187 -2.73 4.95 -8.97
C VAL A 187 -1.43 5.67 -8.55
N TYR A 188 -0.27 5.04 -8.73
CA TYR A 188 1.03 5.55 -8.30
C TYR A 188 1.99 5.68 -9.51
N PRO A 189 1.98 6.84 -10.21
CA PRO A 189 2.80 7.06 -11.40
C PRO A 189 4.30 6.79 -11.20
N GLU A 190 4.83 7.01 -9.99
CA GLU A 190 6.21 6.71 -9.66
C GLU A 190 6.52 5.20 -9.68
N LEU A 191 5.54 4.36 -9.31
CA LEU A 191 5.68 2.90 -9.40
C LEU A 191 5.56 2.41 -10.84
N VAL A 192 4.80 3.11 -11.69
CA VAL A 192 4.80 2.81 -13.12
C VAL A 192 6.18 3.12 -13.69
N TYR A 193 6.75 4.28 -13.37
CA TYR A 193 8.09 4.65 -13.83
C TYR A 193 9.15 3.67 -13.35
N ASP A 194 9.27 3.43 -12.04
CA ASP A 194 10.33 2.60 -11.43
C ASP A 194 10.38 1.15 -11.97
N PHE A 195 9.25 0.61 -12.42
CA PHE A 195 9.11 -0.80 -12.80
C PHE A 195 8.76 -1.02 -14.28
N SER A 196 8.65 0.04 -15.09
CA SER A 196 8.31 -0.05 -16.52
C SER A 196 9.25 0.74 -17.45
N SER A 197 10.27 1.41 -16.89
CA SER A 197 11.27 2.18 -17.64
C SER A 197 12.65 1.50 -17.73
N MET A 198 12.72 0.19 -17.47
CA MET A 198 13.94 -0.61 -17.63
C MET A 198 14.12 -1.12 -19.06
#